data_AF-A0A845FTS1-F1
#
_entry.id   AF-A0A845FTS1-F1
#
_cell.length_a   1.000
_cell.length_b   1.000
_cell.length_c   1.000
_cell.angle_alpha   90.00
_cell.angle_beta   90.00
_cell.angle_gamma   90.00
#
_symmetry.space_group_name_H-M   'P 1'
#
loop_
_entity.id
_entity.type
_entity.pdbx_description
1 polymer ?
#
loop_
_entity_poly.entity_id
_entity_poly.type
_entity_poly.pdbx_seq_one_letter_code
_entity_poly.pdbx_strand_id
1 'polypeptide(L)'
;MVNFNKAMIDLVREIRRRAPADAKPGIKLANPDLLTEMIPWYRSSNDSVAKALLKELYTLAGDDWLEQLQESKPAAEAAPAAGGTIEKDGKRYVTKVYRGQTQLVEVPMPPAESAATQKIYRGQVVRA
;
A
#
# COMPACT_ATOMS: atom_id res chain seq x y z
N MET A 1 21.21 -4.62 -13.44
CA MET A 1 20.43 -4.93 -14.65
C MET A 1 19.81 -6.31 -14.45
N VAL A 2 18.49 -6.44 -14.56
CA VAL A 2 17.78 -7.70 -14.31
C VAL A 2 17.79 -8.56 -15.56
N ASN A 3 18.18 -9.84 -15.42
CA ASN A 3 18.13 -10.81 -16.52
C ASN A 3 16.79 -11.54 -16.50
N PHE A 4 15.94 -11.28 -17.50
CA PHE A 4 14.63 -11.91 -17.61
C PHE A 4 14.76 -13.37 -18.06
N ASN A 5 14.36 -14.29 -17.19
CA ASN A 5 14.21 -15.70 -17.54
C ASN A 5 12.84 -15.98 -18.17
N LYS A 6 12.61 -17.20 -18.67
CA LYS A 6 11.36 -17.60 -19.32
C LYS A 6 10.12 -17.37 -18.42
N ALA A 7 10.21 -17.71 -17.13
CA ALA A 7 9.09 -17.55 -16.21
C ALA A 7 8.71 -16.08 -16.03
N MET A 8 9.69 -15.19 -15.89
CA MET A 8 9.46 -13.74 -15.81
C MET A 8 8.85 -13.19 -17.10
N ILE A 9 9.29 -13.67 -18.27
CA ILE A 9 8.72 -13.27 -19.57
C ILE A 9 7.25 -13.67 -19.66
N ASP A 10 6.91 -14.88 -19.22
CA ASP A 10 5.54 -15.38 -19.22
C ASP A 10 4.65 -14.54 -18.27
N LEU A 11 5.16 -14.16 -17.09
CA LEU A 11 4.49 -13.25 -16.17
C LEU A 11 4.26 -11.87 -16.79
N VAL A 12 5.28 -11.25 -17.42
CA VAL A 12 5.14 -9.94 -18.09
C VAL A 12 4.08 -10.00 -19.19
N ARG A 13 3.98 -11.10 -19.94
CA ARG A 13 2.96 -11.29 -20.98
C ARG A 13 1.55 -11.40 -20.39
N GLU A 14 1.39 -12.15 -19.31
CA GLU A 14 0.12 -12.29 -18.60
C GLU A 14 -0.34 -10.94 -18.01
N ILE A 15 0.59 -10.24 -17.36
CA ILE A 15 0.38 -8.91 -16.80
C ILE A 15 -0.08 -7.92 -17.88
N ARG A 16 0.61 -7.88 -19.04
CA ARG A 16 0.26 -7.00 -20.15
C ARG A 16 -1.14 -7.27 -20.71
N ARG A 17 -1.61 -8.52 -20.66
CA ARG A 17 -2.96 -8.89 -21.13
C ARG A 17 -4.05 -8.28 -20.24
N ARG A 18 -3.77 -8.17 -18.94
CA ARG A 18 -4.69 -7.65 -17.91
C ARG A 18 -4.61 -6.13 -17.73
N ALA A 19 -3.48 -5.53 -18.11
CA ALA A 19 -3.28 -4.10 -17.98
C ALA A 19 -4.28 -3.28 -18.82
N PRO A 20 -4.72 -2.10 -18.32
CA PRO A 20 -5.54 -1.16 -19.08
C PRO A 20 -4.75 -0.62 -20.28
N ALA A 21 -5.45 -0.11 -21.30
CA ALA A 21 -4.84 0.35 -22.56
C ALA A 21 -3.70 1.36 -22.33
N ASP A 22 -3.86 2.25 -21.36
CA ASP A 22 -2.91 3.32 -21.05
C ASP A 22 -1.59 2.81 -20.45
N ALA A 23 -1.61 1.66 -19.76
CA ALA A 23 -0.42 1.07 -19.14
C ALA A 23 0.33 0.11 -20.08
N LYS A 24 -0.33 -0.42 -21.12
CA LYS A 24 0.27 -1.38 -22.07
C LYS A 24 1.53 -0.89 -22.80
N PRO A 25 1.71 0.40 -23.14
CA PRO A 25 2.91 0.89 -23.81
C PRO A 25 4.18 0.77 -22.96
N GLY A 26 4.09 0.91 -21.63
CA GLY A 26 5.21 0.79 -20.69
C GLY A 26 5.58 -0.65 -20.35
N ILE A 27 4.62 -1.57 -20.45
CA ILE A 27 4.83 -3.01 -20.18
C ILE A 27 5.46 -3.69 -21.41
N LYS A 28 6.76 -3.48 -21.63
CA LYS A 28 7.55 -4.07 -22.71
C LYS A 28 8.91 -4.56 -22.20
N LEU A 29 9.33 -5.74 -22.64
CA LEU A 29 10.63 -6.33 -22.25
C LEU A 29 11.86 -5.55 -22.77
N ALA A 30 11.67 -4.72 -23.80
CA ALA A 30 12.73 -3.83 -24.30
C ALA A 30 12.95 -2.62 -23.39
N ASN A 31 12.05 -2.36 -22.43
CA ASN A 31 12.17 -1.24 -21.50
C ASN A 31 13.10 -1.64 -20.33
N PRO A 32 14.27 -1.01 -20.15
CA PRO A 32 15.12 -1.27 -19.00
C PRO A 32 14.45 -0.85 -17.67
N ASP A 33 13.53 0.11 -17.72
CA ASP A 33 12.82 0.67 -16.56
C ASP A 33 11.47 -0.01 -16.32
N LEU A 34 11.22 -1.17 -16.94
CA LEU A 34 9.96 -1.92 -16.86
C LEU A 34 9.47 -2.10 -15.41
N LEU A 35 10.35 -2.58 -14.52
CA LEU A 35 9.99 -2.81 -13.12
C LEU A 35 9.71 -1.50 -12.38
N THR A 36 10.33 -0.39 -12.75
CA THR A 36 10.06 0.90 -12.12
C THR A 36 8.70 1.45 -12.58
N GLU A 37 8.41 1.37 -13.87
CA GLU A 37 7.14 1.84 -14.47
C GLU A 37 5.91 1.02 -14.02
N MET A 38 6.10 -0.24 -13.63
CA MET A 38 5.02 -1.10 -13.15
C MET A 38 4.59 -0.79 -11.70
N ILE A 39 5.43 -0.10 -10.91
CA ILE A 39 5.13 0.23 -9.50
C ILE A 39 3.91 1.16 -9.36
N PRO A 40 3.80 2.30 -10.08
CA PRO A 40 2.61 3.15 -10.02
C PRO A 40 1.32 2.40 -10.40
N TRP A 41 1.41 1.51 -11.39
CA TRP A 41 0.26 0.72 -11.83
C TRP A 41 -0.13 -0.33 -10.77
N TYR A 42 0.84 -1.01 -10.15
CA TYR A 42 0.58 -1.89 -9.01
C TYR A 42 -0.20 -1.18 -7.89
N ARG A 43 0.16 0.07 -7.58
CA ARG A 43 -0.47 0.85 -6.49
C ARG A 43 -1.88 1.32 -6.83
N SER A 44 -2.09 1.77 -8.06
CA SER A 44 -3.38 2.29 -8.53
C SER A 44 -4.37 1.19 -8.97
N SER A 45 -3.89 -0.01 -9.29
CA SER A 45 -4.74 -1.10 -9.77
C SER A 45 -5.62 -1.69 -8.65
N ASN A 46 -6.88 -1.97 -8.96
CA ASN A 46 -7.79 -2.74 -8.10
C ASN A 46 -7.85 -4.24 -8.47
N ASP A 47 -7.16 -4.65 -9.54
CA ASP A 47 -7.12 -6.07 -9.96
C ASP A 47 -6.18 -6.86 -9.04
N SER A 48 -6.78 -7.71 -8.19
CA SER A 48 -6.06 -8.56 -7.24
C SER A 48 -5.17 -9.59 -7.94
N VAL A 49 -5.55 -10.06 -9.12
CA VAL A 49 -4.78 -11.04 -9.88
C VAL A 49 -3.58 -10.37 -10.54
N ALA A 50 -3.77 -9.19 -11.15
CA ALA A 50 -2.64 -8.41 -11.66
C ALA A 50 -1.63 -8.09 -10.55
N LYS A 51 -2.12 -7.71 -9.35
CA LYS A 51 -1.27 -7.48 -8.17
C LYS A 51 -0.51 -8.73 -7.74
N ALA A 52 -1.13 -9.92 -7.79
CA ALA A 52 -0.47 -11.18 -7.46
C ALA A 52 0.65 -11.50 -8.46
N LEU A 53 0.38 -11.38 -9.76
CA LEU A 53 1.37 -11.61 -10.82
C LEU A 53 2.54 -10.62 -10.74
N LEU A 54 2.26 -9.36 -10.42
CA LEU A 54 3.28 -8.34 -10.16
C LEU A 54 4.15 -8.73 -8.97
N LYS A 55 3.58 -9.14 -7.84
CA LYS A 55 4.39 -9.60 -6.70
C LYS A 55 5.29 -10.77 -7.07
N GLU A 56 4.75 -11.77 -7.79
CA GLU A 56 5.52 -12.93 -8.24
C GLU A 56 6.68 -12.52 -9.15
N LEU A 57 6.45 -11.60 -10.10
CA LEU A 57 7.49 -11.06 -10.97
C LEU A 57 8.61 -10.38 -10.18
N TYR A 58 8.25 -9.58 -9.16
CA TYR A 58 9.23 -8.84 -8.35
C TYR A 58 10.00 -9.77 -7.41
N THR A 59 9.36 -10.81 -6.87
CA THR A 59 10.05 -11.86 -6.12
C THR A 59 11.09 -12.58 -6.99
N LEU A 60 10.80 -12.84 -8.27
CA LEU A 60 11.76 -13.43 -9.20
C LEU A 60 12.88 -12.45 -9.63
N ALA A 61 12.61 -11.14 -9.60
CA ALA A 61 13.59 -10.11 -9.94
C ALA A 61 14.62 -9.87 -8.82
N GLY A 62 14.26 -10.19 -7.57
CA GLY A 62 15.12 -10.08 -6.39
C GLY A 62 14.44 -9.32 -5.24
N ASP A 63 14.95 -9.52 -4.02
CA ASP A 63 14.34 -8.96 -2.80
C ASP A 63 14.33 -7.42 -2.80
N ASP A 64 15.37 -6.77 -3.33
CA ASP A 64 15.45 -5.30 -3.47
C ASP A 64 14.24 -4.71 -4.21
N TRP A 65 13.77 -5.40 -5.26
CA TRP A 65 12.61 -4.95 -6.03
C TRP A 65 11.32 -5.13 -5.24
N LEU A 66 11.20 -6.24 -4.51
CA LEU A 66 10.05 -6.50 -3.67
C LEU A 66 9.91 -5.46 -2.56
N GLU A 67 11.02 -5.01 -1.98
CA GLU A 67 11.05 -3.91 -1.00
C GLU A 67 10.53 -2.62 -1.61
N GLN A 68 11.01 -2.21 -2.78
CA GLN A 68 10.52 -1.00 -3.48
C GLN A 68 9.00 -1.05 -3.78
N LEU A 69 8.47 -2.25 -4.05
CA LEU A 69 7.05 -2.45 -4.26
C LEU A 69 6.24 -2.18 -2.97
N GLN A 70 6.82 -2.44 -1.80
CA GLN A 70 6.21 -2.27 -0.48
C GLN A 70 6.47 -0.89 0.15
N GLU A 71 7.62 -0.28 -0.13
CA GLU A 71 8.16 0.86 0.62
C GLU A 71 7.36 2.15 0.47
N SER A 72 6.68 2.38 -0.66
CA SER A 72 5.87 3.59 -0.86
C SER A 72 4.36 3.37 -0.72
N LYS A 73 3.98 2.67 0.36
CA LYS A 73 2.68 2.91 0.99
C LYS A 73 2.77 4.29 1.67
N PRO A 74 2.14 5.37 1.17
CA PRO A 74 2.12 6.61 1.92
C PRO A 74 1.54 6.31 3.30
N ALA A 75 2.20 6.82 4.34
CA ALA A 75 1.81 6.72 5.75
C ALA A 75 0.43 7.35 6.07
N ALA A 76 -0.40 7.64 5.07
CA ALA A 76 -1.76 8.15 5.20
C ALA A 76 -2.83 7.06 5.26
N GLU A 77 -2.52 5.82 4.93
CA GLU A 77 -3.45 4.70 5.15
C GLU A 77 -2.71 3.49 5.71
N ALA A 78 -2.43 3.51 7.01
CA ALA A 78 -2.41 2.29 7.79
C ALA A 78 -3.83 1.65 7.78
N ALA A 79 -4.31 1.25 6.61
CA ALA A 79 -5.32 0.21 6.46
C ALA A 79 -4.57 -1.12 6.62
N PRO A 80 -4.81 -1.87 7.71
CA PRO A 80 -4.41 -3.27 7.77
C PRO A 80 -5.31 -4.05 6.81
N ALA A 81 -4.82 -5.20 6.37
CA ALA A 81 -5.50 -6.12 5.49
C ALA A 81 -6.99 -6.32 5.85
N ALA A 82 -7.86 -6.20 4.84
CA ALA A 82 -9.21 -6.77 4.79
C ALA A 82 -10.00 -6.73 6.12
N GLY A 83 -10.42 -5.54 6.53
CA GLY A 83 -11.28 -5.39 7.70
C GLY A 83 -11.73 -3.94 7.85
N GLY A 84 -13.02 -3.68 7.62
CA GLY A 84 -13.60 -2.35 7.83
C GLY A 84 -13.27 -1.81 9.22
N THR A 85 -12.80 -0.56 9.29
CA THR A 85 -12.65 0.14 10.55
C THR A 85 -14.02 0.72 10.91
N ILE A 86 -14.58 0.31 12.05
CA ILE A 86 -15.84 0.86 12.57
C ILE A 86 -15.47 1.68 13.80
N GLU A 87 -15.72 2.99 13.74
CA GLU A 87 -15.61 3.86 14.90
C GLU A 87 -16.95 3.83 15.65
N LYS A 88 -16.90 3.37 16.91
CA LYS A 88 -18.06 3.38 17.80
C LYS A 88 -17.58 3.78 19.19
N ASP A 89 -18.23 4.78 19.79
CA ASP A 89 -17.97 5.22 21.18
C ASP A 89 -16.50 5.54 21.50
N GLY A 90 -15.80 6.25 20.59
CA GLY A 90 -14.44 6.75 20.83
C GLY A 90 -13.33 5.68 20.83
N LYS A 91 -13.65 4.46 20.39
CA LYS A 91 -12.72 3.31 20.37
C LYS A 91 -12.45 2.86 18.95
N ARG A 92 -11.18 2.65 18.62
CA ARG A 92 -10.77 2.17 17.29
C ARG A 92 -10.67 0.65 17.30
N TYR A 93 -11.57 0.01 16.56
CA TYR A 93 -11.55 -1.44 16.35
C TYR A 93 -10.85 -1.78 15.05
N VAL A 94 -9.90 -2.70 15.12
CA VAL A 94 -9.17 -3.23 13.97
C VAL A 94 -9.51 -4.70 13.81
N THR A 95 -10.16 -5.04 12.69
CA THR A 95 -10.39 -6.44 12.33
C THR A 95 -9.12 -7.00 11.70
N LYS A 96 -8.50 -7.98 12.34
CA LYS A 96 -7.34 -8.71 11.81
C LYS A 96 -7.81 -10.07 11.28
N VAL A 97 -7.44 -10.38 10.04
CA VAL A 97 -7.73 -11.68 9.42
C VAL A 97 -6.41 -12.45 9.26
N TYR A 98 -6.31 -13.59 9.94
CA TYR A 98 -5.15 -14.48 9.83
C TYR A 98 -5.63 -15.87 9.40
N ARG A 99 -5.16 -16.33 8.22
CA ARG A 99 -5.43 -17.68 7.67
C ARG A 99 -6.90 -18.13 7.79
N GLY A 100 -7.85 -17.23 7.49
CA GLY A 100 -9.29 -17.52 7.51
C GLY A 100 -10.01 -17.30 8.85
N GLN A 101 -9.31 -16.95 9.92
CA GLN A 101 -9.92 -16.53 11.18
C GLN A 101 -9.93 -15.00 11.30
N THR A 102 -11.07 -14.44 11.70
CA THR A 102 -11.26 -13.00 11.92
C THR A 102 -11.29 -12.70 13.41
N GLN A 103 -10.42 -11.82 13.89
CA GLN A 103 -10.41 -11.32 15.27
C GLN A 103 -10.60 -9.80 15.28
N LEU A 104 -11.52 -9.31 16.12
CA LEU A 104 -11.70 -7.89 16.39
C LEU A 104 -10.79 -7.49 17.56
N VAL A 105 -9.82 -6.62 17.31
CA VAL A 105 -8.90 -6.13 18.33
C VAL A 105 -9.22 -4.67 18.63
N GLU A 106 -9.50 -4.35 19.89
CA GLU A 106 -9.62 -2.97 20.37
C GLU A 106 -8.22 -2.38 20.51
N VAL A 107 -7.94 -1.30 19.78
CA VAL A 107 -6.68 -0.56 19.89
C VAL A 107 -6.96 0.68 20.73
N PRO A 108 -6.35 0.83 21.92
CA PRO A 108 -6.49 2.05 22.70
C PRO A 108 -5.85 3.20 21.92
N MET A 109 -6.61 4.27 21.73
CA MET A 109 -6.06 5.52 21.20
C MET A 109 -5.09 6.07 22.25
N PRO A 110 -3.85 6.44 21.90
CA PRO A 110 -3.04 7.24 22.81
C PRO A 110 -3.85 8.51 23.14
N PRO A 111 -3.90 8.94 24.42
CA PRO A 111 -4.64 10.14 24.78
C PRO A 111 -4.11 11.26 23.90
N ALA A 112 -4.97 11.81 23.05
CA ALA A 112 -4.68 13.05 22.37
C ALA A 112 -4.41 14.06 23.48
N GLU A 113 -3.15 14.49 23.62
CA GLU A 113 -2.83 15.67 24.43
C GLU A 113 -3.73 16.79 23.89
N SER A 114 -4.80 17.05 24.62
CA SER A 114 -5.70 18.15 24.34
C SER A 114 -4.86 19.41 24.40
N ALA A 115 -4.51 19.94 23.23
CA ALA A 115 -3.86 21.22 23.08
C ALA A 115 -4.76 22.26 23.76
N ALA A 116 -4.44 22.60 25.02
CA ALA A 116 -5.17 23.59 25.78
C ALA A 116 -5.20 24.87 24.94
N THR A 117 -6.40 25.30 24.55
CA THR A 117 -6.59 26.52 23.78
C THR A 117 -6.13 27.69 24.63
N GLN A 118 -4.92 28.18 24.39
CA GLN A 118 -4.38 29.35 25.09
C GLN A 118 -5.20 30.58 24.69
N LYS A 119 -5.93 31.15 25.65
CA LYS A 119 -6.63 32.42 25.46
C LYS A 119 -5.65 33.56 25.75
N ILE A 120 -5.43 34.39 24.75
CA ILE A 120 -4.60 35.60 24.89
C ILE A 120 -5.55 36.76 25.19
N TYR A 121 -5.36 37.44 26.34
CA TYR A 121 -6.09 38.66 26.68
C TYR A 121 -5.11 39.80 26.89
N ARG A 122 -5.28 40.89 26.13
CA ARG A 122 -4.44 42.11 26.18
C ARG A 122 -2.93 41.84 26.16
N GLY A 123 -2.49 40.93 25.29
CA GLY A 123 -1.08 40.60 25.09
C GLY A 123 -0.47 39.67 26.15
N GLN A 124 -1.26 39.17 27.10
CA GLN A 124 -0.81 38.14 28.06
C GLN A 124 -1.56 36.83 27.85
N VAL A 125 -0.81 35.72 27.95
CA VAL A 125 -1.37 34.36 27.88
C VAL A 125 -2.03 34.03 29.21
N VAL A 126 -3.35 33.91 29.21
CA VAL A 126 -4.12 33.50 30.39
C VAL A 126 -4.36 31.99 30.28
N ARG A 127 -3.81 31.23 31.23
CA ARG A 127 -4.16 29.81 31.39
C ARG A 127 -5.51 29.75 32.10
N ALA A 128 -6.47 29.05 31.51
CA ALA A 128 -7.72 28.69 32.17
C ALA A 128 -7.49 27.53 33.14
#